data_AF-A0A7G5H1J6-F1
#
_entry.id   AF-A0A7G5H1J6-F1
#
_cell.length_a   1.000
_cell.length_b   1.000
_cell.length_c   1.000
_cell.angle_alpha   90.00
_cell.angle_beta   90.00
_cell.angle_gamma   90.00
#
_symmetry.space_group_name_H-M   'P 1'
#
loop_
_entity.id
_entity.type
_entity.pdbx_description
1 polymer ?
#
loop_
_entity_poly.entity_id
_entity_poly.type
_entity_poly.pdbx_seq_one_letter_code
_entity_poly.pdbx_strand_id
1 'polypeptide(L)'
;MEWTTDPILGFLPPNHRAPEGEGGIFFTVAPKADLSANTTIANRSSIVFDYNLPIVTLVWRNAVDKTTPTSQVAALPTTVQSTTFTIQWSGQDIGSGVRLYNLYVATNNGPYKLPKTRRYLV
;
A
#
# COMPACT_ATOMS: atom_id res chain seq x y z
N MET A 1 -32.11 -20.22 2.96
CA MET A 1 -32.09 -18.75 2.97
C MET A 1 -33.39 -18.33 2.31
N GLU A 2 -34.36 -17.85 3.09
CA GLU A 2 -35.57 -17.24 2.52
C GLU A 2 -35.21 -15.84 2.04
N TRP A 3 -35.57 -15.54 0.79
CA TRP A 3 -35.45 -14.20 0.24
C TRP A 3 -36.68 -13.41 0.66
N THR A 4 -36.49 -12.31 1.36
CA THR A 4 -37.58 -11.39 1.72
C THR A 4 -37.67 -10.28 0.67
N THR A 5 -38.90 -9.94 0.26
CA THR A 5 -39.17 -8.77 -0.59
C THR A 5 -39.46 -7.52 0.23
N ASP A 6 -39.40 -7.59 1.56
CA ASP A 6 -39.56 -6.45 2.44
C ASP A 6 -38.26 -5.62 2.44
N PRO A 7 -38.27 -4.37 1.90
CA PRO A 7 -37.08 -3.54 1.82
C PRO A 7 -36.53 -3.13 3.20
N ILE A 8 -37.32 -3.23 4.27
CA ILE A 8 -36.89 -2.90 5.65
C ILE A 8 -36.15 -4.09 6.28
N LEU A 9 -36.39 -5.32 5.81
CA LEU A 9 -35.69 -6.53 6.24
C LEU A 9 -34.42 -6.81 5.39
N GLY A 10 -34.13 -5.97 4.40
CA GLY A 10 -32.94 -6.04 3.55
C GLY A 10 -31.64 -5.71 4.30
N PHE A 11 -30.50 -6.00 3.66
CA PHE A 11 -29.17 -5.81 4.26
C PHE A 11 -28.81 -4.33 4.50
N LEU A 12 -29.37 -3.41 3.71
CA LEU A 12 -29.09 -1.98 3.80
C LEU A 12 -30.39 -1.22 4.14
N PRO A 13 -30.37 -0.35 5.19
CA PRO A 13 -31.56 0.43 5.55
C PRO A 13 -31.88 1.50 4.48
N PRO A 14 -33.13 1.97 4.40
CA PRO A 14 -33.51 3.11 3.56
C PRO A 14 -32.65 4.34 3.86
N ASN A 15 -32.30 5.10 2.82
CA ASN A 15 -31.37 6.24 2.93
C ASN A 15 -32.14 7.51 3.37
N HIS A 16 -32.26 7.77 4.68
CA HIS A 16 -32.89 8.99 5.21
C HIS A 16 -31.83 10.03 5.61
N ARG A 17 -30.71 9.58 6.19
CA ARG A 17 -29.53 10.41 6.50
C ARG A 17 -28.26 9.65 6.14
N ALA A 18 -27.35 10.29 5.40
CA ALA A 18 -26.06 9.71 5.09
C ALA A 18 -25.32 9.29 6.39
N PRO A 19 -24.72 8.09 6.45
CA PRO A 19 -24.45 7.16 5.34
C PRO A 19 -25.43 5.97 5.23
N GLU A 20 -26.69 6.11 5.65
CA GLU A 20 -27.68 5.03 5.51
C GLU A 20 -27.80 4.54 4.06
N GLY A 21 -28.04 3.24 3.85
CA GLY A 21 -28.11 2.67 2.51
C GLY A 21 -26.76 2.59 1.77
N GLU A 22 -25.65 3.08 2.34
CA GLU A 22 -24.32 2.90 1.78
C GLU A 22 -23.70 1.56 2.19
N GLY A 23 -23.07 0.89 1.24
CA GLY A 23 -22.38 -0.38 1.46
C GLY A 23 -21.31 -0.62 0.42
N GLY A 24 -20.32 -1.44 0.76
CA GLY A 24 -19.22 -1.75 -0.14
C GLY A 24 -18.65 -3.14 0.14
N ILE A 25 -18.10 -3.75 -0.90
CA ILE A 25 -17.37 -5.02 -0.80
C ILE A 25 -15.89 -4.71 -1.05
N PHE A 26 -15.05 -5.15 -0.12
CA PHE A 26 -13.61 -5.14 -0.26
C PHE A 26 -13.13 -6.58 -0.36
N PHE A 27 -12.23 -6.83 -1.29
CA PHE A 27 -11.62 -8.15 -1.44
C PHE A 27 -10.16 -7.98 -1.82
N THR A 28 -9.38 -9.02 -1.57
CA THR A 28 -8.00 -9.11 -2.00
C THR A 28 -7.86 -10.30 -2.95
N VAL A 29 -7.05 -10.12 -3.99
CA VAL A 29 -6.74 -11.17 -4.95
C VAL A 29 -5.26 -11.09 -5.29
N ALA A 30 -4.60 -12.23 -5.37
CA ALA A 30 -3.20 -12.26 -5.78
C ALA A 30 -3.09 -11.81 -7.25
N PRO A 31 -2.16 -10.91 -7.59
CA PRO A 31 -1.86 -10.60 -8.98
C PRO A 31 -1.27 -11.83 -9.68
N LYS A 32 -1.42 -11.93 -11.00
CA LYS A 32 -0.74 -12.95 -11.80
C LYS A 32 0.79 -12.79 -11.64
N ALA A 33 1.53 -13.90 -11.59
CA ALA A 33 2.97 -13.89 -11.30
C ALA A 33 3.79 -13.05 -12.30
N ASP A 34 3.45 -13.17 -13.59
CA ASP A 34 4.27 -12.65 -14.70
C ASP A 34 3.88 -11.24 -15.17
N LEU A 35 3.19 -10.45 -14.34
CA LEU A 35 2.88 -9.06 -14.68
C LEU A 35 4.16 -8.21 -14.70
N SER A 36 4.35 -7.40 -15.75
CA SER A 36 5.41 -6.41 -15.79
C SER A 36 5.14 -5.23 -14.86
N ALA A 37 6.19 -4.49 -14.47
CA ALA A 37 6.04 -3.23 -13.76
C ALA A 37 5.16 -2.24 -14.56
N ASN A 38 4.47 -1.37 -13.86
CA ASN A 38 3.47 -0.41 -14.36
C ASN A 38 2.23 -1.04 -15.01
N THR A 39 2.06 -2.37 -14.97
CA THR A 39 0.80 -2.99 -15.38
C THR A 39 -0.34 -2.45 -14.53
N THR A 40 -1.37 -1.90 -15.18
CA THR A 40 -2.57 -1.43 -14.48
C THR A 40 -3.61 -2.55 -14.42
N ILE A 41 -4.00 -2.90 -13.20
CA ILE A 41 -5.13 -3.79 -12.92
C ILE A 41 -6.35 -2.91 -12.65
N ALA A 42 -7.38 -3.04 -13.49
CA ALA A 42 -8.62 -2.30 -13.36
C ALA A 42 -9.76 -3.24 -12.96
N ASN A 43 -10.57 -2.81 -11.98
CA ASN A 43 -11.77 -3.52 -11.57
C ASN A 43 -12.99 -2.58 -11.59
N ARG A 44 -14.15 -3.13 -11.93
CA ARG A 44 -15.45 -2.44 -11.83
C ARG A 44 -16.48 -3.41 -11.31
N SER A 45 -17.47 -2.90 -10.59
CA SER A 45 -18.59 -3.71 -10.09
C SER A 45 -19.89 -3.31 -10.77
N SER A 46 -20.83 -4.26 -10.77
CA SER A 46 -22.21 -4.07 -11.21
C SER A 46 -23.09 -4.57 -10.07
N ILE A 47 -23.77 -3.64 -9.40
CA ILE A 47 -24.61 -3.93 -8.23
C ILE A 47 -26.06 -4.03 -8.69
N VAL A 48 -26.74 -5.14 -8.38
CA VAL A 48 -28.14 -5.35 -8.74
C VAL A 48 -28.93 -5.59 -7.46
N PHE A 49 -30.02 -4.84 -7.27
CA PHE A 49 -30.97 -5.04 -6.18
C PHE A 49 -32.26 -5.62 -6.75
N ASP A 50 -32.64 -6.82 -6.33
CA ASP A 50 -33.84 -7.53 -6.77
C ASP A 50 -34.02 -7.50 -8.31
N TYR A 51 -35.05 -6.81 -8.79
CA TYR A 51 -35.38 -6.67 -10.22
C TYR A 51 -34.99 -5.30 -10.81
N ASN A 52 -34.24 -4.48 -10.08
CA ASN A 52 -33.79 -3.18 -10.55
C ASN A 52 -32.69 -3.31 -11.59
N LEU A 53 -32.51 -2.25 -12.40
CA LEU A 53 -31.38 -2.16 -13.33
C LEU A 53 -30.05 -2.14 -12.57
N PRO A 54 -28.96 -2.65 -13.16
CA PRO A 54 -27.66 -2.64 -12.52
C PRO A 54 -27.11 -1.23 -12.30
N ILE A 55 -26.58 -0.98 -11.11
CA ILE A 55 -25.79 0.20 -10.75
C ILE A 55 -24.32 -0.13 -11.00
N VAL A 56 -23.74 0.45 -12.05
CA VAL A 56 -22.33 0.25 -12.41
C VAL A 56 -21.45 1.21 -11.62
N THR A 57 -20.45 0.70 -10.91
CA THR A 57 -19.51 1.54 -10.15
C THR A 57 -18.46 2.20 -11.04
N LEU A 58 -17.78 3.20 -10.52
CA LEU A 58 -16.53 3.69 -11.11
C LEU A 58 -15.49 2.57 -11.18
N VAL A 59 -14.54 2.73 -12.12
CA VAL A 59 -13.41 1.80 -12.28
C VAL A 59 -12.35 2.11 -11.23
N TRP A 60 -12.04 1.14 -10.38
CA TRP A 60 -10.88 1.18 -9.49
C TRP A 60 -9.63 0.66 -10.20
N ARG A 61 -8.48 1.31 -10.01
CA ARG A 61 -7.22 0.92 -10.66
C ARG A 61 -6.10 0.79 -9.62
N ASN A 62 -5.32 -0.29 -9.73
CA ASN A 62 -4.05 -0.48 -9.02
C ASN A 62 -2.94 -0.66 -10.06
N ALA A 63 -1.77 -0.07 -9.84
CA ALA A 63 -0.59 -0.30 -10.68
C ALA A 63 0.37 -1.29 -9.99
N VAL A 64 0.92 -2.23 -10.76
CA VAL A 64 1.94 -3.16 -10.28
C VAL A 64 3.27 -2.43 -10.26
N ASP A 65 3.86 -2.33 -9.09
CA ASP A 65 5.21 -1.82 -8.93
C ASP A 65 6.17 -2.96 -8.57
N LYS A 66 7.19 -3.13 -9.41
CA LYS A 66 8.30 -4.09 -9.22
C LYS A 66 9.66 -3.38 -9.24
N THR A 67 9.70 -2.04 -9.25
CA THR A 67 10.97 -1.32 -9.22
C THR A 67 11.57 -1.43 -7.83
N THR A 68 12.83 -1.85 -7.77
CA THR A 68 13.55 -1.89 -6.50
C THR A 68 14.02 -0.47 -6.19
N PRO A 69 13.70 0.09 -5.00
CA PRO A 69 14.20 1.39 -4.61
C PRO A 69 15.72 1.36 -4.48
N THR A 70 16.39 2.46 -4.84
CA THR A 70 17.81 2.66 -4.55
C THR A 70 17.97 3.54 -3.32
N SER A 71 19.08 3.37 -2.59
CA SER A 71 19.39 4.18 -1.43
C SER A 71 20.88 4.33 -1.24
N GLN A 72 21.30 5.43 -0.66
CA GLN A 72 22.70 5.67 -0.31
C GLN A 72 22.81 6.48 0.99
N VAL A 73 23.88 6.22 1.73
CA VAL A 73 24.32 7.07 2.84
C VAL A 73 25.27 8.12 2.26
N ALA A 74 25.10 9.38 2.63
CA ALA A 74 26.02 10.45 2.27
C ALA A 74 27.43 10.15 2.80
N ALA A 75 28.46 10.63 2.11
CA ALA A 75 29.84 10.43 2.54
C ALA A 75 30.04 10.95 3.97
N LEU A 76 30.61 10.11 4.83
CA LEU A 76 30.94 10.47 6.20
C LEU A 76 32.40 10.97 6.28
N PRO A 77 32.73 11.83 7.24
CA PRO A 77 34.12 12.15 7.54
C PRO A 77 34.93 10.89 7.84
N THR A 78 36.19 10.86 7.43
CA THR A 78 37.10 9.72 7.66
C THR A 78 37.37 9.48 9.14
N THR A 79 37.33 10.53 9.96
CA THR A 79 37.52 10.47 11.40
C THR A 79 36.53 11.39 12.09
N VAL A 80 35.91 10.90 13.17
CA VAL A 80 35.04 11.67 14.05
C VAL A 80 35.54 11.47 15.48
N GLN A 81 35.78 12.55 16.22
CA GLN A 81 36.29 12.49 17.60
C GLN A 81 35.18 12.36 18.66
N SER A 82 33.92 12.54 18.24
CA SER A 82 32.72 12.37 19.07
C SER A 82 32.15 10.96 18.93
N THR A 83 31.54 10.44 19.99
CA THR A 83 30.77 9.19 19.97
C THR A 83 29.40 9.34 19.30
N THR A 84 28.98 10.59 19.03
CA THR A 84 27.75 10.93 18.32
C THR A 84 28.07 11.75 17.09
N PHE A 85 27.51 11.37 15.95
CA PHE A 85 27.59 12.13 14.71
C PHE A 85 26.33 11.97 13.88
N THR A 86 26.07 12.96 13.04
CA THR A 86 24.93 12.96 12.14
C THR A 86 25.24 12.11 10.91
N ILE A 87 24.27 11.29 10.52
CA ILE A 87 24.26 10.55 9.26
C ILE A 87 23.12 11.11 8.40
N GLN A 88 23.38 11.22 7.10
CA GLN A 88 22.38 11.60 6.12
C GLN A 88 22.28 10.48 5.09
N TRP A 89 21.06 10.20 4.65
CA TRP A 89 20.81 9.22 3.61
C TRP A 89 19.69 9.72 2.72
N SER A 90 19.66 9.20 1.50
CA SER A 90 18.57 9.42 0.57
C SER A 90 18.28 8.14 -0.17
N GLY A 91 17.10 8.10 -0.78
CA GLY A 91 16.70 7.03 -1.65
C GLY A 91 15.77 7.54 -2.72
N GLN A 92 15.68 6.78 -3.79
CA GLN A 92 14.86 7.08 -4.94
C GLN A 92 14.13 5.82 -5.37
N ASP A 93 12.88 6.01 -5.77
CA ASP A 93 12.09 4.99 -6.40
C ASP A 93 11.27 5.64 -7.52
N ILE A 94 11.02 4.90 -8.59
CA ILE A 94 10.23 5.38 -9.74
C ILE A 94 8.74 5.05 -9.53
N GLY A 95 8.44 4.00 -8.77
CA GLY A 95 7.09 3.50 -8.53
C GLY A 95 6.43 4.10 -7.29
N SER A 96 6.16 3.25 -6.32
CA SER A 96 5.34 3.53 -5.13
C SER A 96 6.06 4.36 -4.07
N GLY A 97 7.35 4.63 -4.26
CA GLY A 97 8.17 5.38 -3.33
C GLY A 97 8.88 4.50 -2.28
N VAL A 98 9.74 5.13 -1.49
CA VAL A 98 10.51 4.46 -0.45
C VAL A 98 9.75 4.54 0.88
N ARG A 99 9.30 3.40 1.39
CA ARG A 99 8.54 3.34 2.66
C ARG A 99 9.41 3.43 3.91
N LEU A 100 10.57 2.77 3.90
CA LEU A 100 11.42 2.53 5.07
C LEU A 100 12.89 2.42 4.67
N TYR A 101 13.78 2.84 5.58
CA TYR A 101 15.21 2.58 5.49
C TYR A 101 15.68 1.67 6.63
N ASN A 102 16.54 0.70 6.28
CA ASN A 102 17.37 -0.04 7.21
C ASN A 102 18.80 0.49 7.12
N LEU A 103 19.33 1.04 8.21
CA LEU A 103 20.72 1.48 8.26
C LEU A 103 21.59 0.36 8.79
N TYR A 104 22.65 0.02 8.06
CA TYR A 104 23.62 -0.99 8.46
C TYR A 104 24.93 -0.34 8.88
N VAL A 105 25.60 -0.94 9.87
CA VAL A 105 26.88 -0.45 10.40
C VAL A 105 27.90 -1.57 10.33
N ALA A 106 29.15 -1.24 9.98
CA ALA A 106 30.29 -2.14 10.01
C ALA A 106 31.36 -1.59 10.98
N THR A 107 32.07 -2.49 11.65
CA THR A 107 33.21 -2.16 12.51
C THR A 107 34.48 -2.78 11.94
N ASN A 108 35.58 -2.02 11.92
CA ASN A 108 36.91 -2.48 11.49
C ASN A 108 36.90 -3.21 10.13
N ASN A 109 36.23 -2.64 9.12
CA ASN A 109 36.05 -3.24 7.78
C ASN A 109 35.39 -4.64 7.77
N GLY A 110 34.72 -5.03 8.86
CA GLY A 110 33.91 -6.24 8.91
C GLY A 110 32.61 -6.13 8.12
N PRO A 111 31.76 -7.16 8.15
CA PRO A 111 30.47 -7.15 7.46
C PRO A 111 29.50 -6.13 8.09
N TYR A 112 28.68 -5.51 7.24
CA TYR A 112 27.58 -4.66 7.65
C TYR A 112 26.51 -5.44 8.43
N LYS A 113 26.09 -4.90 9.57
CA LYS A 113 25.07 -5.49 10.45
C LYS A 113 23.97 -4.48 10.70
N LEU A 114 22.73 -4.98 10.77
CA LEU A 114 21.61 -4.17 11.23
C LEU A 114 21.77 -3.96 12.75
N PRO A 115 21.96 -2.72 13.23
CA PRO A 115 22.02 -2.46 14.66
C PRO A 115 20.68 -2.84 15.29
N LYS A 116 20.72 -3.36 16.53
CA LYS A 116 19.51 -3.79 17.24
C LYS A 116 18.57 -2.59 17.41
N THR A 117 17.52 -2.59 16.61
CA THR A 117 16.32 -1.73 16.71
C THR A 117 16.53 -0.28 16.28
N ARG A 118 16.27 0.01 15.00
CA ARG A 118 15.63 1.26 14.52
C ARG A 118 15.28 1.11 13.04
N ARG A 119 13.97 1.11 12.74
CA ARG A 119 13.43 1.31 11.39
C ARG A 119 13.07 2.78 11.27
N TYR A 120 13.55 3.46 10.24
CA TYR A 120 13.29 4.87 10.03
C TYR A 120 12.19 5.01 8.99
N LEU A 121 11.03 5.54 9.42
CA LEU A 121 9.95 5.94 8.51
C LEU A 121 10.35 7.25 7.85
N VAL A 122 9.94 7.38 6.59
CA VAL A 122 9.97 8.64 5.83
C VAL A 122 8.80 9.52 6.27
#